data_AF-A0A4Y9ZKJ2-F1
#
_entry.id   AF-A0A4Y9ZKJ2-F1
#
_cell.length_a   1.000
_cell.length_b   1.000
_cell.length_c   1.000
_cell.angle_alpha   90.00
_cell.angle_beta   90.00
_cell.angle_gamma   90.00
#
_symmetry.space_group_name_H-M   'P 1'
#
loop_
_entity.id
_entity.type
_entity.pdbx_description
1 polymer ?
#
loop_
_entity_poly.entity_id
_entity_poly.type
_entity_poly.pdbx_seq_one_letter_code
_entity_poly.pdbx_strand_id
1 'polypeptide(L)'
;MQYYHGISAVTGLPYSPPTAFRVVPRPEAGKLERTEITQGRCHKCKKWVNVEGIKDFEAKVKEIYWWKHAATCHHGSALDGERDVYIEDALYHQLASSHA
;
A
#
# COMPACT_ATOMS: atom_id res chain seq x y z
N MET A 1 -0.25 7.82 15.58
CA MET A 1 0.02 6.54 14.87
C MET A 1 -0.18 6.77 13.38
N GLN A 2 0.88 6.83 12.58
CA GLN A 2 0.83 7.31 11.19
C GLN A 2 0.41 6.26 10.14
N TYR A 3 0.20 4.99 10.55
CA TYR A 3 -0.03 3.86 9.63
C TYR A 3 -1.19 2.96 10.08
N TYR A 4 -2.21 3.51 10.74
CA TYR A 4 -3.35 2.72 11.19
C TYR A 4 -4.43 2.56 10.11
N HIS A 5 -4.53 3.52 9.19
CA HIS A 5 -5.65 3.65 8.26
C HIS A 5 -5.24 3.60 6.78
N GLY A 6 -3.95 3.42 6.45
CA GLY A 6 -3.48 3.31 5.06
C GLY A 6 -3.71 4.55 4.18
N ILE A 7 -3.95 5.73 4.77
CA ILE A 7 -4.15 6.99 4.05
C ILE A 7 -2.84 7.78 4.03
N SER A 8 -2.48 8.28 2.85
CA SER A 8 -1.33 9.14 2.65
C SER A 8 -1.56 10.52 3.26
N ALA A 9 -0.65 10.98 4.12
CA ALA A 9 -0.67 12.33 4.64
C ALA A 9 -0.42 13.40 3.57
N VAL A 10 0.16 13.03 2.42
CA VAL A 10 0.47 13.96 1.32
C VAL A 10 -0.74 14.20 0.43
N THR A 11 -1.51 13.15 0.14
CA THR A 11 -2.65 13.25 -0.81
C THR A 11 -4.02 13.22 -0.14
N GLY A 12 -4.10 12.80 1.13
CA GLY A 12 -5.38 12.51 1.78
C GLY A 12 -6.07 11.26 1.23
N LEU A 13 -5.43 10.50 0.35
CA LEU A 13 -6.00 9.33 -0.32
C LEU A 13 -5.32 8.03 0.12
N PRO A 14 -5.97 6.86 -0.04
CA PRO A 14 -5.35 5.57 0.23
C PRO A 14 -4.03 5.36 -0.53
N TYR A 15 -3.08 4.66 0.09
CA TYR A 15 -1.91 4.16 -0.62
C TYR A 15 -2.30 3.09 -1.63
N SER A 16 -1.73 3.16 -2.84
CA SER A 16 -1.87 2.11 -3.85
C SER A 16 -1.46 0.73 -3.30
N PRO A 17 -2.18 -0.35 -3.67
CA PRO A 17 -1.86 -1.71 -3.28
C PRO A 17 -0.62 -2.21 -4.04
N PRO A 18 -0.04 -3.35 -3.60
CA PRO A 18 0.95 -4.06 -4.40
C PRO A 18 0.39 -4.46 -5.77
N THR A 19 1.19 -4.37 -6.82
CA THR A 19 0.77 -4.78 -8.17
C THR A 19 0.81 -6.30 -8.39
N ALA A 20 1.49 -7.01 -7.51
CA ALA A 20 1.59 -8.46 -7.50
C ALA A 20 2.04 -8.94 -6.13
N PHE A 21 1.79 -10.21 -5.84
CA PHE A 21 2.27 -10.90 -4.65
C PHE A 21 3.14 -12.10 -5.04
N ARG A 22 4.09 -12.44 -4.17
CA ARG A 22 4.84 -13.70 -4.25
C ARG A 22 5.18 -14.18 -2.85
N VAL A 23 5.36 -15.48 -2.70
CA VAL A 23 5.88 -16.10 -1.48
C VAL A 23 7.30 -16.57 -1.75
N VAL A 24 8.22 -16.28 -0.83
CA VAL A 24 9.62 -16.71 -0.94
C VAL A 24 10.06 -17.46 0.32
N PRO A 25 10.86 -18.53 0.19
CA PRO A 25 11.36 -19.28 1.35
C PRO A 25 12.40 -18.46 2.13
N ARG A 26 12.48 -18.71 3.44
CA ARG A 26 13.49 -18.19 4.37
C ARG A 26 14.29 -19.37 4.95
N PRO A 27 15.40 -19.77 4.31
CA PRO A 27 16.13 -21.01 4.66
C PRO A 27 16.75 -20.99 6.06
N GLU A 28 17.00 -19.82 6.63
CA GLU A 28 17.61 -19.65 7.96
C GLU A 28 16.61 -19.04 8.98
N ALA A 29 15.36 -19.52 8.96
CA ALA A 29 14.34 -19.06 9.90
C ALA A 29 14.62 -19.53 11.33
N GLY A 30 14.54 -18.62 12.31
CA GLY A 30 14.61 -18.97 13.73
C GLY A 30 13.34 -19.69 14.23
N LYS A 31 13.41 -20.29 15.42
CA LYS A 31 12.33 -21.12 16.03
C LYS A 31 10.92 -20.48 16.05
N LEU A 32 10.82 -19.15 16.13
CA LEU A 32 9.57 -18.38 16.19
C LEU A 32 9.41 -17.44 14.99
N GLU A 33 10.06 -17.78 13.89
CA GLU A 33 10.04 -17.01 12.66
C GLU A 33 9.40 -17.79 11.53
N ARG A 34 8.80 -17.05 10.61
CA ARG A 34 8.21 -17.64 9.41
C ARG A 34 9.31 -18.25 8.53
N THR A 35 9.07 -19.48 8.08
CA THR A 35 9.91 -20.21 7.11
C THR A 35 9.70 -19.73 5.68
N GLU A 36 8.64 -18.97 5.44
CA GLU A 36 8.35 -18.28 4.18
C GLU A 36 7.88 -16.87 4.45
N ILE A 37 7.96 -16.00 3.44
CA ILE A 37 7.49 -14.62 3.57
C ILE A 37 6.81 -14.14 2.29
N THR A 38 5.66 -13.52 2.47
CA THR A 38 4.87 -12.89 1.43
C THR A 38 5.46 -11.52 1.12
N GLN A 39 5.65 -11.25 -0.17
CA GLN A 39 6.15 -9.99 -0.69
C GLN A 39 5.15 -9.38 -1.66
N GLY A 40 4.99 -8.06 -1.59
CA GLY A 40 4.24 -7.24 -2.53
C GLY A 40 5.16 -6.49 -3.50
N ARG A 41 4.76 -6.40 -4.76
CA ARG A 41 5.45 -5.64 -5.80
C ARG A 41 5.07 -4.16 -5.75
N CYS A 42 6.07 -3.28 -5.56
CA CYS A 42 5.86 -1.83 -5.63
C CYS A 42 5.75 -1.33 -7.07
N HIS A 43 4.71 -0.54 -7.35
CA HIS A 43 4.51 0.09 -8.65
C HIS A 43 5.49 1.22 -8.92
N LYS A 44 5.93 1.94 -7.89
CA LYS A 44 6.86 3.05 -8.03
C LYS A 44 8.32 2.59 -8.11
N CYS A 45 8.84 2.02 -7.01
CA CYS A 45 10.26 1.66 -6.95
C CYS A 45 10.58 0.33 -7.61
N LYS A 46 9.56 -0.43 -8.04
CA LYS A 46 9.76 -1.74 -8.67
C LYS A 46 10.64 -2.63 -7.78
N LYS A 47 10.44 -2.63 -6.45
CA LYS A 47 11.01 -3.62 -5.51
C LYS A 47 9.94 -4.58 -4.99
N TRP A 48 10.37 -5.76 -4.56
CA TRP A 48 9.53 -6.70 -3.82
C TRP A 48 9.74 -6.43 -2.33
N VAL A 49 8.65 -6.11 -1.63
CA VAL A 49 8.67 -5.64 -0.24
C VAL A 49 7.92 -6.64 0.61
N ASN A 50 8.46 -7.04 1.75
CA ASN A 50 7.76 -7.92 2.68
C ASN A 50 6.47 -7.24 3.15
N VAL A 51 5.34 -7.92 2.97
CA VAL A 51 4.01 -7.42 3.40
C VAL A 51 3.58 -7.99 4.75
N GLU A 52 4.46 -8.75 5.40
CA GLU A 52 4.27 -9.31 6.72
C GLU A 52 5.58 -9.27 7.53
N GLY A 53 5.46 -9.55 8.84
CA GLY A 53 6.58 -9.60 9.76
C GLY A 53 7.32 -10.93 9.73
N ILE A 54 8.60 -10.89 10.10
CA ILE A 54 9.46 -12.08 10.23
C ILE A 54 8.98 -13.03 11.33
N LYS A 55 8.48 -12.47 12.44
CA LYS A 55 7.97 -13.28 13.56
C LYS A 55 6.67 -13.95 13.15
N ASP A 56 6.51 -15.19 13.57
CA ASP A 56 5.29 -15.96 13.33
C ASP A 56 4.19 -15.55 14.32
N PHE A 57 3.74 -14.31 14.16
CA PHE A 57 2.63 -13.71 14.90
C PHE A 57 1.83 -12.82 13.94
N GLU A 58 0.55 -12.65 14.23
CA GLU A 58 -0.35 -11.82 13.43
C GLU A 58 -0.25 -10.35 13.86
N ALA A 59 0.10 -9.47 12.92
CA ALA A 59 0.10 -8.04 13.22
C ALA A 59 -1.33 -7.55 13.47
N LYS A 60 -1.49 -6.64 14.45
CA LYS A 60 -2.78 -5.99 14.75
C LYS A 60 -3.41 -5.29 13.54
N VAL A 61 -2.58 -4.85 12.60
CA VAL A 61 -2.96 -4.30 11.30
C VAL A 61 -2.14 -5.06 10.27
N LYS A 62 -2.79 -5.86 9.42
CA LYS A 62 -2.10 -6.78 8.50
C LYS A 62 -1.25 -6.04 7.47
N GLU A 63 -1.77 -4.93 6.97
CA GLU A 63 -1.20 -4.12 5.89
C GLU A 63 -0.12 -3.15 6.36
N ILE A 64 0.16 -3.08 7.67
CA ILE A 64 1.07 -2.07 8.24
C ILE A 64 2.48 -2.14 7.64
N TYR A 65 2.95 -3.33 7.27
CA TYR A 65 4.25 -3.51 6.63
C TYR A 65 4.30 -2.88 5.25
N TRP A 66 3.21 -3.01 4.48
CA TRP A 66 3.07 -2.35 3.19
C TRP A 66 2.98 -0.83 3.34
N TRP A 67 2.14 -0.34 4.25
CA TRP A 67 1.92 1.10 4.40
C TRP A 67 3.15 1.85 4.87
N LYS A 68 4.04 1.22 5.65
CA LYS A 68 5.35 1.80 6.00
C LYS A 68 6.22 2.03 4.76
N HIS A 69 6.23 1.09 3.82
CA HIS A 69 6.91 1.28 2.55
C HIS A 69 6.23 2.35 1.70
N ALA A 70 4.91 2.26 1.54
CA ALA A 70 4.14 3.18 0.73
C ALA A 70 4.29 4.65 1.22
N ALA A 71 4.32 4.87 2.54
CA ALA A 71 4.52 6.20 3.13
C ALA A 71 5.84 6.85 2.73
N THR A 72 6.92 6.07 2.65
CA THR A 72 8.28 6.55 2.33
C THR A 72 8.60 6.47 0.84
N CYS A 73 7.81 5.73 0.07
CA CYS A 73 8.06 5.50 -1.34
C CYS A 73 7.08 6.26 -2.22
N HIS A 74 5.76 6.14 -2.01
CA HIS A 74 4.77 6.53 -3.02
C HIS A 74 4.73 8.06 -3.23
N HIS A 75 4.80 8.88 -2.18
CA HIS A 75 4.86 10.35 -2.24
C HIS A 75 3.94 10.97 -3.31
N GLY A 76 2.66 10.61 -3.28
CA GLY A 76 1.66 11.13 -4.23
C GLY A 76 1.50 10.34 -5.53
N SER A 77 2.44 9.46 -5.90
CA SER A 77 2.19 8.50 -6.99
C SER A 77 1.04 7.56 -6.65
N ALA A 78 0.29 7.18 -7.68
CA ALA A 78 -0.77 6.16 -7.65
C ALA A 78 -0.57 5.18 -8.81
N LEU A 79 -1.33 4.10 -8.85
CA LEU A 79 -1.45 3.30 -10.07
C LEU A 79 -2.33 4.02 -11.09
N ASP A 80 -2.13 3.71 -12.37
CA ASP A 80 -2.99 4.23 -13.43
C ASP A 80 -4.42 3.68 -13.24
N GLY A 81 -5.42 4.55 -13.39
CA GLY A 81 -6.82 4.21 -13.12
C GLY A 81 -7.21 4.25 -11.64
N GLU A 82 -6.27 4.53 -10.73
CA GLU A 82 -6.61 4.86 -9.35
C GLU A 82 -6.90 6.34 -9.20
N ARG A 83 -7.91 6.66 -8.39
CA ARG A 83 -8.36 8.03 -8.05
C ARG A 83 -9.19 8.72 -9.13
N ASP A 84 -9.62 7.98 -10.14
CA ASP A 84 -10.61 8.47 -11.10
C ASP A 84 -11.97 8.65 -10.44
N VAL A 85 -12.72 9.62 -10.96
CA VAL A 85 -14.06 9.92 -10.49
C VAL A 85 -14.97 8.78 -10.92
N TYR A 86 -15.64 8.15 -9.94
CA TYR A 86 -16.48 6.99 -10.19
C TYR A 86 -17.71 7.34 -11.05
N ILE A 87 -18.26 8.55 -10.89
CA ILE A 87 -19.42 9.06 -11.63
C ILE A 87 -19.24 10.55 -11.90
N GLU A 88 -19.24 10.94 -13.17
CA GLU A 88 -19.30 12.34 -13.60
C GLU A 88 -20.77 12.77 -13.69
N ASP A 89 -21.34 13.19 -12.56
CA ASP A 89 -22.71 13.71 -12.51
C ASP A 89 -22.77 15.24 -12.54
N ALA A 90 -23.98 15.80 -12.45
CA ALA A 90 -24.19 17.24 -12.42
C ALA A 90 -23.45 17.92 -11.25
N LEU A 91 -23.32 17.26 -10.09
CA LEU A 91 -22.59 17.79 -8.94
C LEU A 91 -21.09 17.79 -9.21
N TYR A 92 -20.55 16.72 -9.79
CA TYR A 92 -19.14 16.67 -10.21
C TYR A 92 -18.80 17.81 -11.15
N HIS A 93 -19.60 18.01 -12.21
CA HIS A 93 -19.35 19.09 -13.16
C HIS A 93 -19.48 20.48 -12.51
N GLN A 94 -20.43 20.66 -11.59
CA GLN A 94 -20.59 21.89 -10.84
C GLN A 94 -19.34 22.18 -9.98
N LEU A 95 -18.84 21.19 -9.25
CA LEU A 95 -17.63 21.34 -8.43
C LEU A 95 -16.38 21.55 -9.29
N ALA A 96 -16.21 20.80 -10.37
CA ALA A 96 -15.07 20.93 -11.29
C ALA A 96 -15.03 22.31 -11.97
N SER A 97 -16.19 22.87 -12.33
CA SER A 97 -16.29 24.20 -12.94
C SER A 97 -16.00 25.36 -11.98
N SER A 98 -16.14 25.13 -10.67
CA SER A 98 -15.96 26.17 -9.63
C SER A 98 -14.51 26.44 -9.21
N HIS A 99 -13.56 25.69 -9.79
CA HIS A 99 -12.12 25.81 -9.55
C HIS A 99 -11.32 26.23 -10.80
N ALA A 100 -12.00 26.73 -11.84
CA ALA A 100 -11.39 27.29 -13.06
C ALA A 100 -11.11 28.80 -12.92
#